data_AF-A0A1G3GB76-F1
#
_entry.id   AF-A0A1G3GB76-F1
#
_cell.length_a   1.000
_cell.length_b   1.000
_cell.length_c   1.000
_cell.angle_alpha   90.00
_cell.angle_beta   90.00
_cell.angle_gamma   90.00
#
_symmetry.space_group_name_H-M   'P 1'
#
loop_
_entity.id
_entity.type
_entity.pdbx_description
1 polymer ?
#
loop_
_entity_poly.entity_id
_entity_poly.type
_entity_poly.pdbx_seq_one_letter_code
_entity_poly.pdbx_strand_id
1 'polypeptide(L)'
;MPPAGKLALYGRQRAGAPWLEVVRPSGRDFPLQPHTGLNRVGIWAPVSGTTIAAQGIALTSVGTVSHPALAAGSLLSSSRRWRVTSAAVVDSVCDQRSAVTTCWRGNAAGLGGFTFVSRISLTPLQATGMGFFGLLASIAALAVTTTLATLVEAIGLGFQRGTHTNWQLVRNDANGAPTLVDLGAGFPVVTGGLITLTIWCPAAGTSIWLRAVNELTGAVFEQEVTTDLPQPATFLSPRLFLNNGATAAAVAFECTGLYLETDF
;
A
#
# COMPACT_ATOMS: atom_id res chain seq x y z
N MET A 1 -15.91 12.12 -22.71
CA MET A 1 -16.11 13.00 -21.53
C MET A 1 -17.59 13.34 -21.43
N PRO A 2 -18.21 13.33 -20.25
CA PRO A 2 -19.63 13.67 -20.11
C PRO A 2 -19.87 15.15 -20.52
N PRO A 3 -21.06 15.48 -21.06
CA PRO A 3 -21.41 16.87 -21.40
C PRO A 3 -21.29 17.81 -20.20
N ALA A 4 -21.10 19.11 -20.45
CA ALA A 4 -21.01 20.12 -19.39
C ALA A 4 -22.21 20.05 -18.43
N GLY A 5 -21.93 20.02 -17.12
CA GLY A 5 -22.95 19.88 -16.07
C GLY A 5 -23.50 18.46 -15.88
N LYS A 6 -22.99 17.45 -16.59
CA LYS A 6 -23.43 16.05 -16.48
C LYS A 6 -22.32 15.14 -15.95
N LEU A 7 -22.74 13.96 -15.48
CA LEU A 7 -21.90 12.93 -14.89
C LEU A 7 -22.11 11.61 -15.64
N ALA A 8 -21.04 10.83 -15.86
CA ALA A 8 -21.14 9.49 -16.42
C ALA A 8 -20.84 8.44 -15.34
N LEU A 9 -21.74 7.47 -15.18
CA LEU A 9 -21.56 6.27 -14.35
C LEU A 9 -21.18 5.11 -15.26
N TYR A 10 -20.11 4.40 -14.93
CA TYR A 10 -19.66 3.27 -15.74
C TYR A 10 -18.90 2.24 -14.89
N GLY A 11 -18.88 0.99 -15.37
CA GLY A 11 -18.07 -0.07 -14.78
C GLY A 11 -16.63 -0.02 -15.31
N ARG A 12 -15.65 -0.13 -14.43
CA ARG A 12 -14.23 -0.25 -14.79
C ARG A 12 -13.55 -1.33 -13.96
N GLN A 13 -12.72 -2.15 -14.60
CA GLN A 13 -11.90 -3.10 -13.84
C GLN A 13 -10.67 -2.42 -13.23
N ARG A 14 -10.42 -2.68 -11.95
CA ARG A 14 -9.16 -2.37 -11.26
C ARG A 14 -8.76 -3.53 -10.37
N ALA A 15 -7.55 -4.05 -10.56
CA ALA A 15 -7.07 -5.22 -9.83
C ALA A 15 -8.09 -6.37 -9.96
N GLY A 16 -8.50 -6.70 -11.19
CA GLY A 16 -9.47 -7.77 -11.45
C GLY A 16 -10.92 -7.55 -10.99
N ALA A 17 -11.19 -6.57 -10.12
CA ALA A 17 -12.53 -6.30 -9.62
C ALA A 17 -13.28 -5.26 -10.47
N PRO A 18 -14.59 -5.43 -10.73
CA PRO A 18 -15.41 -4.38 -11.34
C PRO A 18 -15.77 -3.29 -10.32
N TRP A 19 -15.43 -2.04 -10.63
CA TRP A 19 -15.75 -0.86 -9.83
C TRP A 19 -16.78 0.01 -10.55
N LEU A 20 -17.73 0.58 -9.80
CA LEU A 20 -18.60 1.63 -10.29
C LEU A 20 -17.87 2.97 -10.17
N GLU A 21 -17.55 3.59 -11.30
CA GLU A 21 -16.77 4.82 -11.36
C GLU A 21 -17.53 5.98 -11.98
N VAL A 22 -17.00 7.17 -11.68
CA VAL A 22 -17.52 8.43 -12.14
C VAL A 22 -16.41 9.29 -12.74
N VAL A 23 -16.65 9.85 -13.93
CA VAL A 23 -15.74 10.83 -14.55
C VAL A 23 -16.16 12.24 -14.14
N ARG A 24 -15.27 12.99 -13.49
CA ARG A 24 -15.49 14.43 -13.22
C ARG A 24 -15.06 15.28 -14.41
N PRO A 25 -15.48 16.57 -14.50
CA PRO A 25 -15.02 17.51 -15.52
C PRO A 25 -13.50 17.69 -15.59
N SER A 26 -12.77 17.35 -14.52
CA SER A 26 -11.30 17.31 -14.49
C SER A 26 -10.68 16.15 -15.26
N GLY A 27 -11.48 15.26 -15.86
CA GLY A 27 -11.01 14.06 -16.57
C GLY A 27 -10.51 12.94 -15.65
N ARG A 28 -10.58 13.12 -14.31
CA ARG A 28 -10.19 12.11 -13.34
C ARG A 28 -11.36 11.19 -13.01
N ASP A 29 -11.06 9.90 -13.04
CA ASP A 29 -11.98 8.84 -12.65
C ASP A 29 -11.95 8.59 -11.15
N PHE A 30 -13.12 8.38 -10.55
CA PHE A 30 -13.27 8.11 -9.12
C PHE A 30 -14.20 6.91 -8.89
N PRO A 31 -13.76 5.87 -8.16
CA PRO A 31 -14.68 4.84 -7.67
C PRO A 31 -15.66 5.44 -6.67
N LEU A 32 -16.93 5.05 -6.78
CA LEU A 32 -17.93 5.38 -5.79
C LEU A 32 -17.71 4.54 -4.53
N GLN A 33 -17.72 5.20 -3.38
CA GLN A 33 -17.63 4.55 -2.09
C GLN A 33 -18.93 3.80 -1.79
N PRO A 34 -18.90 2.48 -1.54
CA PRO A 34 -20.05 1.74 -1.02
C PRO A 34 -20.50 2.26 0.34
N HIS A 35 -21.76 2.01 0.69
CA HIS A 35 -22.36 2.45 1.95
C HIS A 35 -21.55 1.96 3.17
N THR A 36 -20.98 2.90 3.93
CA THR A 36 -20.04 2.62 5.03
C THR A 36 -20.67 1.96 6.26
N GLY A 37 -22.01 1.84 6.30
CA GLY A 37 -22.70 1.08 7.35
C GLY A 37 -22.81 -0.42 7.06
N LEU A 38 -22.73 -0.81 5.77
CA LEU A 38 -22.79 -2.22 5.36
C LEU A 38 -21.38 -2.80 5.28
N ASN A 39 -20.48 -2.13 4.57
CA ASN A 39 -19.08 -2.56 4.46
C ASN A 39 -18.26 -2.08 5.67
N ARG A 40 -17.21 -2.82 6.02
CA ARG A 40 -16.31 -2.44 7.11
C ARG A 40 -15.11 -1.70 6.53
N VAL A 41 -15.18 -0.38 6.64
CA VAL A 41 -14.17 0.52 6.10
C VAL A 41 -13.16 0.91 7.19
N GLY A 42 -11.89 0.75 6.84
CA GLY A 42 -10.75 1.19 7.60
C GLY A 42 -9.90 2.20 6.82
N ILE A 43 -9.54 3.32 7.46
CA ILE A 43 -8.85 4.43 6.80
C ILE A 43 -7.73 4.97 7.69
N TRP A 44 -6.57 5.26 7.07
CA TRP A 44 -5.60 6.20 7.60
C TRP A 44 -5.50 7.44 6.70
N ALA A 45 -5.62 8.63 7.28
CA ALA A 45 -5.67 9.88 6.54
C ALA A 45 -4.78 10.98 7.14
N PRO A 46 -4.18 11.85 6.30
CA PRO A 46 -3.35 12.95 6.75
C PRO A 46 -4.16 14.01 7.49
N VAL A 47 -3.62 14.48 8.62
CA VAL A 47 -4.20 15.55 9.45
C VAL A 47 -3.20 16.70 9.57
N SER A 48 -2.67 16.96 10.76
CA SER A 48 -1.68 18.01 11.05
C SER A 48 -0.81 17.60 12.24
N GLY A 49 0.31 18.31 12.42
CA GLY A 49 1.25 18.04 13.51
C GLY A 49 1.85 16.64 13.41
N THR A 50 1.70 15.85 14.48
CA THR A 50 2.28 14.50 14.64
C THR A 50 1.24 13.38 14.60
N THR A 51 -0.03 13.70 14.33
CA THR A 51 -1.14 12.72 14.40
C THR A 51 -1.65 12.37 13.01
N ILE A 52 -1.97 11.08 12.81
CA ILE A 52 -2.66 10.57 11.62
C ILE A 52 -4.05 10.12 12.05
N ALA A 53 -5.06 10.47 11.27
CA ALA A 53 -6.43 10.07 11.57
C ALA A 53 -6.58 8.59 11.22
N ALA A 54 -7.04 7.80 12.18
CA ALA A 54 -7.31 6.39 12.02
C ALA A 54 -8.78 6.10 12.32
N GLN A 55 -9.47 5.44 11.39
CA GLN A 55 -10.85 5.01 11.54
C GLN A 55 -10.94 3.53 11.16
N GLY A 56 -11.66 2.73 11.95
CA GLY A 56 -11.89 1.30 11.70
C GLY A 56 -10.66 0.40 11.89
N ILE A 57 -9.45 0.94 11.72
CA ILE A 57 -8.18 0.22 11.82
C ILE A 57 -7.22 1.03 12.69
N ALA A 58 -6.79 0.45 13.81
CA ALA A 58 -5.79 1.06 14.68
C ALA A 58 -4.48 1.32 13.93
N LEU A 59 -3.76 2.37 14.30
CA LEU A 59 -2.47 2.74 13.72
C LEU A 59 -1.42 2.85 14.82
N THR A 60 -0.29 2.17 14.62
CA THR A 60 0.94 2.35 15.39
C THR A 60 2.04 2.79 14.45
N SER A 61 2.76 3.85 14.80
CA SER A 61 3.88 4.39 14.02
C SER A 61 5.20 4.26 14.79
N VAL A 62 6.27 3.89 14.09
CA VAL A 62 7.66 3.97 14.54
C VAL A 62 8.37 4.98 13.65
N GLY A 63 9.09 5.91 14.24
CA GLY A 63 9.67 7.07 13.57
C GLY A 63 8.85 8.34 13.76
N THR A 64 9.39 9.45 13.28
CA THR A 64 8.78 10.79 13.44
C THR A 64 7.71 11.01 12.39
N VAL A 65 6.47 11.17 12.83
CA VAL A 65 5.34 11.57 11.97
C VAL A 65 5.34 13.09 11.78
N SER A 66 5.22 13.53 10.54
CA SER A 66 5.08 14.95 10.18
C SER A 66 4.15 15.12 8.97
N HIS A 67 3.73 16.36 8.71
CA HIS A 67 2.86 16.70 7.59
C HIS A 67 3.54 17.80 6.75
N PRO A 68 4.18 17.43 5.63
CA PRO A 68 4.79 18.40 4.73
C PRO A 68 3.79 19.46 4.26
N ALA A 69 4.22 20.72 4.21
CA ALA A 69 3.40 21.80 3.68
C ALA A 69 3.03 21.55 2.21
N LEU A 70 1.82 21.96 1.83
CA LEU A 70 1.37 21.90 0.45
C LEU A 70 2.12 22.93 -0.39
N ALA A 71 2.57 22.52 -1.58
CA ALA A 71 3.22 23.37 -2.55
C ALA A 71 2.85 22.95 -3.98
N ALA A 72 2.82 23.90 -4.91
CA ALA A 72 2.32 23.69 -6.27
C ALA A 72 3.35 23.11 -7.28
N GLY A 73 4.54 22.69 -6.83
CA GLY A 73 5.65 22.30 -7.72
C GLY A 73 5.56 20.88 -8.30
N SER A 74 4.74 19.99 -7.73
CA SER A 74 4.62 18.60 -8.16
C SER A 74 3.33 17.97 -7.67
N LEU A 75 2.92 16.85 -8.27
CA LEU A 75 1.76 16.06 -7.82
C LEU A 75 1.86 15.67 -6.34
N LEU A 76 3.04 15.25 -5.90
CA LEU A 76 3.28 14.86 -4.51
C LEU A 76 3.19 16.05 -3.58
N SER A 77 3.87 17.16 -3.89
CA SER A 77 3.88 18.36 -3.06
C SER A 77 2.50 19.03 -2.97
N SER A 78 1.66 18.88 -4.00
CA SER A 78 0.28 19.39 -4.01
C SER A 78 -0.71 18.46 -3.32
N SER A 79 -0.29 17.26 -2.91
CA SER A 79 -1.15 16.27 -2.24
C SER A 79 -1.02 16.36 -0.72
N ARG A 80 -2.17 16.34 -0.02
CA ARG A 80 -2.20 16.14 1.44
C ARG A 80 -1.59 14.78 1.75
N ARG A 81 -0.63 14.76 2.67
CA ARG A 81 0.13 13.55 3.03
C ARG A 81 0.72 13.66 4.42
N TRP A 82 1.02 12.51 5.01
CA TRP A 82 1.92 12.43 6.15
C TRP A 82 3.24 11.82 5.70
N ARG A 83 4.30 12.10 6.45
CA ARG A 83 5.63 11.54 6.31
C ARG A 83 6.00 10.83 7.60
N VAL A 84 6.62 9.65 7.50
CA VAL A 84 7.22 8.96 8.64
C VAL A 84 8.71 8.82 8.39
N THR A 85 9.51 9.43 9.26
CA THR A 85 10.98 9.48 9.13
C THR A 85 11.66 8.65 10.20
N SER A 86 12.60 7.79 9.81
CA SER A 86 13.41 7.02 10.74
C SER A 86 14.43 7.91 11.47
N ALA A 87 15.09 7.37 12.50
CA ALA A 87 16.34 7.95 12.99
C ALA A 87 17.44 7.89 11.91
N ALA A 88 18.47 8.73 12.06
CA ALA A 88 19.60 8.84 11.15
C ALA A 88 20.83 8.04 11.65
N VAL A 89 20.61 6.82 12.13
CA VAL A 89 21.66 5.88 12.55
C VAL A 89 21.45 4.54 11.85
N VAL A 90 22.48 3.69 11.82
CA VAL A 90 22.38 2.34 11.26
C VAL A 90 21.21 1.56 11.86
N ASP A 91 20.57 0.71 11.07
CA ASP A 91 19.46 -0.15 11.49
C ASP A 91 18.29 0.63 12.10
N SER A 92 17.93 1.73 11.42
CA SER A 92 16.76 2.54 11.76
C SER A 92 15.61 2.27 10.80
N VAL A 93 14.40 2.40 11.32
CA VAL A 93 13.14 2.11 10.61
C VAL A 93 12.17 3.27 10.71
N CYS A 94 11.38 3.45 9.66
CA CYS A 94 10.06 4.05 9.73
C CYS A 94 9.03 2.97 9.39
N ASP A 95 8.08 2.73 10.30
CA ASP A 95 7.11 1.64 10.21
C ASP A 95 5.73 2.15 10.61
N GLN A 96 4.72 1.75 9.86
CA GLN A 96 3.33 1.92 10.22
C GLN A 96 2.60 0.61 10.06
N ARG A 97 1.88 0.24 11.12
CA ARG A 97 1.19 -1.03 11.21
C ARG A 97 -0.14 -0.88 11.92
N SER A 98 -1.04 -1.80 11.63
CA SER A 98 -2.18 -1.98 12.52
C SER A 98 -1.78 -2.76 13.76
N ALA A 99 -2.34 -2.35 14.91
CA ALA A 99 -2.24 -3.09 16.17
C ALA A 99 -3.22 -4.28 16.25
N VAL A 100 -4.07 -4.45 15.24
CA VAL A 100 -5.04 -5.54 15.12
C VAL A 100 -4.97 -6.15 13.72
N THR A 101 -5.38 -7.40 13.59
CA THR A 101 -5.66 -7.99 12.29
C THR A 101 -6.90 -7.36 11.68
N THR A 102 -6.96 -7.30 10.35
CA THR A 102 -7.95 -6.46 9.63
C THR A 102 -8.69 -7.18 8.52
N CYS A 103 -8.06 -8.14 7.86
CA CYS A 103 -8.63 -8.84 6.73
C CYS A 103 -8.02 -10.23 6.59
N TRP A 104 -8.62 -11.06 5.76
CA TRP A 104 -8.18 -12.41 5.43
C TRP A 104 -8.84 -12.82 4.12
N ARG A 105 -8.32 -13.84 3.44
CA ARG A 105 -8.91 -14.28 2.17
C ARG A 105 -10.25 -14.98 2.37
N GLY A 106 -10.41 -15.71 3.46
CA GLY A 106 -11.57 -16.57 3.70
C GLY A 106 -11.29 -18.02 3.32
N ASN A 107 -11.86 -18.96 4.07
CA ASN A 107 -11.67 -20.41 3.87
C ASN A 107 -12.96 -21.16 3.49
N ALA A 108 -14.08 -20.46 3.35
CA ALA A 108 -15.36 -21.01 2.94
C ALA A 108 -16.21 -19.93 2.24
N ALA A 109 -17.15 -20.36 1.40
CA ALA A 109 -17.97 -19.46 0.59
C ALA A 109 -18.63 -18.35 1.44
N GLY A 110 -18.52 -17.11 0.98
CA GLY A 110 -19.09 -15.95 1.67
C GLY A 110 -18.34 -15.50 2.91
N LEU A 111 -17.09 -15.92 3.11
CA LEU A 111 -16.22 -15.44 4.19
C LEU A 111 -14.98 -14.72 3.65
N GLY A 112 -14.49 -13.75 4.41
CA GLY A 112 -13.28 -13.00 4.08
C GLY A 112 -13.46 -12.10 2.87
N GLY A 113 -12.38 -11.89 2.13
CA GLY A 113 -12.33 -10.95 1.03
C GLY A 113 -12.02 -9.53 1.52
N PHE A 114 -11.33 -8.77 0.67
CA PHE A 114 -10.92 -7.42 0.99
C PHE A 114 -10.53 -6.61 -0.24
N THR A 115 -10.62 -5.30 -0.12
CA THR A 115 -9.90 -4.33 -0.94
C THR A 115 -8.92 -3.56 -0.06
N PHE A 116 -7.68 -3.41 -0.50
CA PHE A 116 -6.69 -2.53 0.10
C PHE A 116 -6.21 -1.51 -0.95
N VAL A 117 -6.14 -0.24 -0.57
CA VAL A 117 -5.55 0.82 -1.39
C VAL A 117 -4.62 1.67 -0.54
N SER A 118 -3.41 1.91 -1.02
CA SER A 118 -2.50 2.87 -0.40
C SER A 118 -1.74 3.63 -1.48
N ARG A 119 -1.40 4.89 -1.19
CA ARG A 119 -0.64 5.72 -2.12
C ARG A 119 0.63 6.22 -1.46
N ILE A 120 1.77 5.72 -1.97
CA ILE A 120 3.07 5.75 -1.30
C ILE A 120 4.09 6.53 -2.12
N SER A 121 4.96 7.24 -1.42
CA SER A 121 6.14 7.91 -1.95
C SER A 121 7.34 7.68 -1.02
N LEU A 122 8.57 7.82 -1.54
CA LEU A 122 9.82 7.66 -0.79
C LEU A 122 10.56 9.00 -0.69
N THR A 123 11.03 9.38 0.51
CA THR A 123 11.75 10.63 0.77
C THR A 123 12.35 10.75 2.19
N PRO A 124 13.66 10.51 2.44
CA PRO A 124 14.70 10.03 1.53
C PRO A 124 14.83 8.51 1.53
N LEU A 125 15.68 7.99 0.64
CA LEU A 125 15.96 6.57 0.43
C LEU A 125 17.46 6.33 0.55
N GLN A 126 17.87 5.21 1.14
CA GLN A 126 19.29 4.86 1.32
C GLN A 126 19.75 3.71 0.42
N ALA A 127 21.07 3.52 0.32
CA ALA A 127 21.68 2.58 -0.62
C ALA A 127 21.50 1.10 -0.23
N THR A 128 21.31 0.81 1.06
CA THR A 128 21.24 -0.58 1.60
C THR A 128 19.93 -0.90 2.32
N GLY A 129 18.93 -0.02 2.22
CA GLY A 129 17.62 -0.21 2.85
C GLY A 129 16.67 -1.12 2.08
N MET A 130 15.52 -1.41 2.67
CA MET A 130 14.39 -2.08 2.00
C MET A 130 13.08 -1.37 2.29
N GLY A 131 12.07 -1.64 1.47
CA GLY A 131 10.70 -1.25 1.74
C GLY A 131 9.74 -2.42 1.53
N PHE A 132 8.67 -2.45 2.33
CA PHE A 132 7.50 -3.29 2.10
C PHE A 132 6.23 -2.51 2.42
N PHE A 133 5.27 -2.52 1.50
CA PHE A 133 4.03 -1.79 1.59
C PHE A 133 2.89 -2.67 1.09
N GLY A 134 1.94 -2.99 1.97
CA GLY A 134 0.84 -3.90 1.66
C GLY A 134 0.24 -4.52 2.90
N LEU A 135 -0.02 -5.82 2.82
CA LEU A 135 -0.64 -6.63 3.87
C LEU A 135 0.32 -7.73 4.33
N LEU A 136 0.40 -7.94 5.64
CA LEU A 136 1.29 -8.92 6.27
C LEU A 136 0.57 -9.58 7.45
N ALA A 137 0.79 -10.87 7.70
CA ALA A 137 0.26 -11.55 8.89
C ALA A 137 1.05 -11.23 10.17
N SER A 138 1.23 -9.94 10.48
CA SER A 138 1.89 -9.51 11.70
C SER A 138 1.44 -8.14 12.17
N ILE A 139 1.02 -8.07 13.42
CA ILE A 139 0.73 -6.81 14.14
C ILE A 139 1.89 -6.35 15.02
N ALA A 140 2.94 -7.20 15.14
CA ALA A 140 4.13 -6.88 15.91
C ALA A 140 5.04 -5.90 15.17
N ALA A 141 5.99 -5.29 15.90
CA ALA A 141 7.08 -4.58 15.26
C ALA A 141 7.93 -5.57 14.45
N LEU A 142 8.27 -5.21 13.22
CA LEU A 142 9.26 -5.96 12.45
C LEU A 142 10.66 -5.61 12.94
N ALA A 143 11.60 -6.54 12.80
CA ALA A 143 13.00 -6.28 13.12
C ALA A 143 13.53 -5.14 12.25
N VAL A 144 14.36 -4.26 12.81
CA VAL A 144 14.97 -3.17 12.04
C VAL A 144 15.87 -3.68 10.91
N THR A 145 16.40 -4.89 11.07
CA THR A 145 17.21 -5.65 10.10
C THR A 145 16.41 -6.66 9.29
N THR A 146 15.08 -6.53 9.23
CA THR A 146 14.22 -7.32 8.32
C THR A 146 14.86 -7.34 6.93
N THR A 147 14.58 -8.33 6.08
CA THR A 147 14.88 -8.25 4.65
C THR A 147 13.66 -8.71 3.88
N LEU A 148 13.62 -8.50 2.56
CA LEU A 148 12.47 -8.93 1.78
C LEU A 148 12.32 -10.47 1.82
N ALA A 149 13.44 -11.20 1.93
CA ALA A 149 13.48 -12.65 2.00
C ALA A 149 12.85 -13.26 3.27
N THR A 150 12.64 -12.46 4.31
CA THR A 150 12.10 -12.94 5.61
C THR A 150 10.62 -12.66 5.79
N LEU A 151 9.98 -11.98 4.83
CA LEU A 151 8.54 -11.74 4.93
C LEU A 151 7.79 -13.05 4.73
N VAL A 152 6.84 -13.33 5.60
CA VAL A 152 5.97 -14.51 5.51
C VAL A 152 4.52 -14.08 5.55
N GLU A 153 3.63 -14.81 4.88
CA GLU A 153 2.19 -14.48 4.81
C GLU A 153 1.97 -13.02 4.38
N ALA A 154 2.56 -12.67 3.24
CA ALA A 154 2.68 -11.29 2.77
C ALA A 154 2.07 -11.13 1.38
N ILE A 155 1.49 -9.96 1.11
CA ILE A 155 1.12 -9.53 -0.25
C ILE A 155 1.26 -8.00 -0.35
N GLY A 156 1.99 -7.52 -1.36
CA GLY A 156 2.18 -6.08 -1.54
C GLY A 156 3.28 -5.72 -2.52
N LEU A 157 3.80 -4.50 -2.38
CA LEU A 157 4.96 -4.01 -3.10
C LEU A 157 6.16 -3.87 -2.17
N GLY A 158 7.33 -4.19 -2.67
CA GLY A 158 8.56 -4.01 -1.91
C GLY A 158 9.79 -3.89 -2.79
N PHE A 159 10.93 -3.67 -2.15
CA PHE A 159 12.24 -3.63 -2.81
C PHE A 159 13.34 -3.84 -1.78
N GLN A 160 14.54 -4.18 -2.27
CA GLN A 160 15.77 -4.24 -1.49
C GLN A 160 16.84 -3.47 -2.26
N ARG A 161 17.36 -2.41 -1.67
CA ARG A 161 18.34 -1.53 -2.31
C ARG A 161 19.68 -2.25 -2.43
N GLY A 162 20.36 -2.02 -3.55
CA GLY A 162 21.53 -2.80 -3.96
C GLY A 162 21.18 -4.07 -4.76
N THR A 163 19.93 -4.54 -4.71
CA THR A 163 19.46 -5.69 -5.50
C THR A 163 18.42 -5.30 -6.54
N HIS A 164 17.43 -4.50 -6.15
CA HIS A 164 16.30 -4.12 -7.00
C HIS A 164 16.40 -2.65 -7.44
N THR A 165 16.33 -2.42 -8.74
CA THR A 165 16.21 -1.07 -9.33
C THR A 165 14.75 -0.62 -9.48
N ASN A 166 13.85 -1.59 -9.60
CA ASN A 166 12.41 -1.40 -9.76
C ASN A 166 11.65 -2.00 -8.56
N TRP A 167 10.43 -1.52 -8.33
CA TRP A 167 9.53 -2.11 -7.35
C TRP A 167 9.21 -3.55 -7.71
N GLN A 168 9.06 -4.40 -6.70
CA GLN A 168 8.71 -5.81 -6.83
C GLN A 168 7.31 -6.03 -6.26
N LEU A 169 6.48 -6.83 -6.94
CA LEU A 169 5.36 -7.50 -6.28
C LEU A 169 5.96 -8.54 -5.34
N VAL A 170 5.47 -8.58 -4.12
CA VAL A 170 5.91 -9.51 -3.07
C VAL A 170 4.71 -10.33 -2.67
N ARG A 171 4.85 -11.66 -2.67
CA ARG A 171 3.84 -12.59 -2.18
C ARG A 171 4.50 -13.73 -1.42
N ASN A 172 3.87 -14.22 -0.35
CA ASN A 172 4.34 -15.41 0.34
C ASN A 172 3.24 -16.14 1.11
N ASP A 173 3.34 -17.47 1.17
CA ASP A 173 2.42 -18.40 1.85
C ASP A 173 2.96 -19.04 3.15
N ALA A 174 4.05 -18.48 3.69
CA ALA A 174 4.86 -18.98 4.80
C ALA A 174 5.76 -20.18 4.49
N ASN A 175 5.79 -20.69 3.26
CA ASN A 175 6.53 -21.89 2.90
C ASN A 175 7.78 -21.57 2.08
N GLY A 176 8.71 -20.83 2.70
CA GLY A 176 9.99 -20.41 2.11
C GLY A 176 10.10 -18.91 1.94
N ALA A 177 11.07 -18.45 1.13
CA ALA A 177 11.24 -17.04 0.83
C ALA A 177 10.14 -16.52 -0.10
N PRO A 178 9.76 -15.23 -0.02
CA PRO A 178 8.77 -14.64 -0.91
C PRO A 178 9.09 -14.78 -2.40
N THR A 179 8.06 -15.08 -3.18
CA THR A 179 8.12 -14.91 -4.63
C THR A 179 8.06 -13.43 -4.98
N LEU A 180 9.01 -12.98 -5.80
CA LEU A 180 9.10 -11.60 -6.29
C LEU A 180 8.80 -11.53 -7.79
N VAL A 181 8.11 -10.47 -8.22
CA VAL A 181 7.90 -10.16 -9.64
C VAL A 181 8.29 -8.71 -9.91
N ASP A 182 9.20 -8.49 -10.85
CA ASP A 182 9.63 -7.13 -11.23
C ASP A 182 8.49 -6.39 -11.95
N LEU A 183 8.12 -5.21 -11.45
CA LEU A 183 7.13 -4.34 -12.10
C LEU A 183 7.68 -3.67 -13.37
N GLY A 184 8.99 -3.71 -13.57
CA GLY A 184 9.68 -3.18 -14.75
C GLY A 184 9.96 -1.68 -14.70
N ALA A 185 10.52 -1.16 -15.80
CA ALA A 185 11.08 0.20 -15.87
C ALA A 185 10.08 1.35 -15.62
N GLY A 186 8.77 1.09 -15.70
CA GLY A 186 7.73 2.05 -15.34
C GLY A 186 7.62 2.32 -13.83
N PHE A 187 8.24 1.48 -13.01
CA PHE A 187 8.19 1.52 -11.55
C PHE A 187 9.59 1.52 -10.93
N PRO A 188 10.43 2.53 -11.19
CA PRO A 188 11.75 2.61 -10.59
C PRO A 188 11.65 2.92 -9.09
N VAL A 189 12.57 2.39 -8.29
CA VAL A 189 12.68 2.71 -6.85
C VAL A 189 13.45 4.01 -6.70
N VAL A 190 12.71 5.12 -6.67
CA VAL A 190 13.25 6.49 -6.61
C VAL A 190 12.49 7.36 -5.61
N THR A 191 13.12 8.43 -5.16
CA THR A 191 12.47 9.45 -4.34
C THR A 191 11.56 10.35 -5.18
N GLY A 192 10.54 10.93 -4.56
CA GLY A 192 9.60 11.84 -5.25
C GLY A 192 8.63 11.13 -6.20
N GLY A 193 8.72 9.80 -6.34
CA GLY A 193 7.72 8.94 -6.98
C GLY A 193 6.38 8.97 -6.24
N LEU A 194 5.29 8.60 -6.91
CA LEU A 194 3.99 8.40 -6.26
C LEU A 194 3.31 7.18 -6.87
N ILE A 195 3.17 6.12 -6.08
CA ILE A 195 2.57 4.85 -6.53
C ILE A 195 1.25 4.63 -5.80
N THR A 196 0.16 4.42 -6.54
CA THR A 196 -1.06 3.85 -5.97
C THR A 196 -1.00 2.34 -6.08
N LEU A 197 -1.00 1.67 -4.93
CA LEU A 197 -1.14 0.24 -4.79
C LEU A 197 -2.62 -0.09 -4.52
N THR A 198 -3.17 -1.03 -5.27
CA THR A 198 -4.49 -1.63 -5.03
C THR A 198 -4.30 -3.14 -4.95
N ILE A 199 -4.84 -3.76 -3.90
CA ILE A 199 -4.86 -5.21 -3.73
C ILE A 199 -6.33 -5.60 -3.51
N TRP A 200 -6.79 -6.61 -4.22
CA TRP A 200 -8.14 -7.11 -4.08
C TRP A 200 -8.17 -8.63 -3.97
N CYS A 201 -8.99 -9.13 -3.07
CA CYS A 201 -9.30 -10.54 -2.91
C CYS A 201 -10.82 -10.69 -2.79
N PRO A 202 -11.48 -11.53 -3.63
CA PRO A 202 -12.86 -11.90 -3.40
C PRO A 202 -12.99 -12.75 -2.13
N ALA A 203 -14.19 -12.81 -1.57
CA ALA A 203 -14.51 -13.73 -0.48
C ALA A 203 -14.18 -15.18 -0.87
N ALA A 204 -13.47 -15.88 0.02
CA ALA A 204 -12.92 -17.22 -0.22
C ALA A 204 -12.08 -17.35 -1.50
N GLY A 205 -11.43 -16.25 -1.92
CA GLY A 205 -10.71 -16.17 -3.18
C GLY A 205 -9.50 -17.11 -3.23
N THR A 206 -9.39 -17.87 -4.31
CA THR A 206 -8.20 -18.66 -4.66
C THR A 206 -7.12 -17.82 -5.36
N SER A 207 -7.45 -16.58 -5.73
CA SER A 207 -6.52 -15.59 -6.26
C SER A 207 -6.63 -14.25 -5.56
N ILE A 208 -5.52 -13.51 -5.56
CA ILE A 208 -5.45 -12.10 -5.19
C ILE A 208 -5.00 -11.32 -6.42
N TRP A 209 -5.61 -10.18 -6.67
CA TRP A 209 -5.17 -9.26 -7.71
C TRP A 209 -4.41 -8.10 -7.10
N LEU A 210 -3.29 -7.75 -7.72
CA LEU A 210 -2.50 -6.57 -7.36
C LEU A 210 -2.39 -5.65 -8.56
N ARG A 211 -2.58 -4.36 -8.32
CA ARG A 211 -2.42 -3.30 -9.31
C ARG A 211 -1.58 -2.18 -8.74
N ALA A 212 -0.56 -1.76 -9.48
CA ALA A 212 0.25 -0.59 -9.19
C ALA A 212 0.07 0.45 -10.29
N VAL A 213 -0.07 1.72 -9.92
CA VAL A 213 -0.07 2.85 -10.86
C VAL A 213 1.01 3.82 -10.45
N ASN A 214 1.92 4.13 -11.37
CA ASN A 214 2.81 5.27 -11.23
C ASN A 214 2.02 6.53 -11.60
N GLU A 215 1.66 7.33 -10.60
CA GLU A 215 0.77 8.48 -10.77
C GLU A 215 1.45 9.65 -11.51
N LEU A 216 2.77 9.63 -11.66
CA LEU A 216 3.52 10.64 -12.40
C LEU A 216 3.55 10.36 -13.90
N THR A 217 3.68 9.09 -14.28
CA THR A 217 3.84 8.67 -15.69
C THR A 217 2.60 8.01 -16.27
N GLY A 218 1.66 7.58 -15.42
CA GLY A 218 0.51 6.78 -15.81
C GLY A 218 0.83 5.30 -16.09
N ALA A 219 2.07 4.84 -15.86
CA ALA A 219 2.42 3.43 -16.02
C ALA A 219 1.58 2.55 -15.09
N VAL A 220 1.10 1.42 -15.60
CA VAL A 220 0.26 0.47 -14.87
C VAL A 220 0.91 -0.91 -14.91
N PHE A 221 0.97 -1.55 -13.74
CA PHE A 221 1.24 -2.97 -13.58
C PHE A 221 0.00 -3.60 -12.95
N GLU A 222 -0.47 -4.72 -13.48
CA GLU A 222 -1.62 -5.45 -12.93
C GLU A 222 -1.40 -6.95 -13.10
N GLN A 223 -1.61 -7.70 -12.02
CA GLN A 223 -1.38 -9.14 -12.01
C GLN A 223 -2.40 -9.86 -11.14
N GLU A 224 -2.98 -10.94 -11.68
CA GLU A 224 -3.62 -11.98 -10.89
C GLU A 224 -2.57 -12.94 -10.33
N VAL A 225 -2.67 -13.23 -9.04
CA VAL A 225 -1.75 -14.07 -8.31
C VAL A 225 -2.51 -15.28 -7.79
N THR A 226 -2.05 -16.49 -8.14
CA THR A 226 -2.75 -17.77 -7.84
C THR A 226 -1.93 -18.75 -7.00
N THR A 227 -0.66 -18.44 -6.73
CA THR A 227 0.27 -19.29 -5.96
C THR A 227 1.01 -18.47 -4.90
N ASP A 228 1.65 -19.13 -3.93
CA ASP A 228 2.45 -18.46 -2.89
C ASP A 228 1.71 -17.27 -2.25
N LEU A 229 0.41 -17.50 -1.96
CA LEU A 229 -0.50 -16.51 -1.39
C LEU A 229 -0.61 -16.72 0.12
N PRO A 230 -0.86 -15.65 0.89
CA PRO A 230 -1.16 -15.81 2.30
C PRO A 230 -2.24 -16.87 2.53
N GLN A 231 -2.11 -17.74 3.52
CA GLN A 231 -3.01 -18.89 3.70
C GLN A 231 -4.47 -18.44 3.91
N PRO A 232 -5.47 -19.23 3.49
CA PRO A 232 -6.88 -18.77 3.46
C PRO A 232 -7.41 -18.33 4.83
N ALA A 233 -6.96 -19.00 5.90
CA ALA A 233 -7.35 -18.74 7.28
C ALA A 233 -6.42 -17.75 8.02
N THR A 234 -5.33 -17.32 7.39
CA THR A 234 -4.38 -16.38 8.00
C THR A 234 -4.91 -14.96 7.87
N PHE A 235 -4.94 -14.25 9.01
CA PHE A 235 -5.35 -12.86 9.05
C PHE A 235 -4.17 -11.92 8.82
N LEU A 236 -4.43 -10.85 8.06
CA LEU A 236 -3.46 -9.85 7.62
C LEU A 236 -3.78 -8.47 8.21
N SER A 237 -2.75 -7.64 8.28
CA SER A 237 -2.83 -6.24 8.67
C SER A 237 -2.05 -5.33 7.71
N PRO A 238 -2.47 -4.07 7.53
CA PRO A 238 -1.71 -3.08 6.79
C PRO A 238 -0.32 -2.89 7.37
N ARG A 239 0.67 -2.82 6.46
CA ARG A 239 2.07 -2.56 6.77
C ARG A 239 2.66 -1.58 5.78
N LEU A 240 3.25 -0.50 6.28
CA LEU A 240 4.11 0.43 5.52
C LEU A 240 5.45 0.48 6.24
N PHE A 241 6.45 -0.23 5.72
CA PHE A 241 7.75 -0.43 6.37
C PHE A 241 8.87 0.02 5.45
N LEU A 242 9.84 0.74 5.99
CA LEU A 242 11.05 1.15 5.31
C LEU A 242 12.20 1.26 6.33
N ASN A 243 13.33 0.62 6.04
CA ASN A 243 14.55 0.78 6.84
C ASN A 243 15.71 1.31 6.00
N ASN A 244 16.77 1.75 6.67
CA ASN A 244 17.99 2.25 6.04
C ASN A 244 19.11 1.19 5.94
N GLY A 245 18.88 -0.01 6.48
CA GLY A 245 19.89 -1.07 6.60
C GLY A 245 21.17 -0.57 7.27
N ALA A 246 22.32 -0.95 6.70
CA ALA A 246 23.63 -0.58 7.22
C ALA A 246 24.02 0.90 7.01
N THR A 247 23.14 1.74 6.43
CA THR A 247 23.47 3.16 6.15
C THR A 247 23.09 4.04 7.34
N ALA A 248 24.05 4.78 7.89
CA ALA A 248 23.85 5.75 8.98
C ALA A 248 23.19 7.07 8.52
N ALA A 249 22.01 6.97 7.89
CA ALA A 249 21.23 8.11 7.42
C ALA A 249 19.74 7.76 7.46
N ALA A 250 18.89 8.77 7.65
CA ALA A 250 17.45 8.54 7.76
C ALA A 250 16.86 8.03 6.43
N VAL A 251 15.80 7.24 6.53
CA VAL A 251 14.85 6.99 5.44
C VAL A 251 13.51 7.61 5.82
N ALA A 252 12.68 7.90 4.83
CA ALA A 252 11.27 8.19 5.08
C ALA A 252 10.42 7.73 3.91
N PHE A 253 9.17 7.44 4.22
CA PHE A 253 8.11 7.36 3.23
C PHE A 253 7.05 8.41 3.51
N GLU A 254 6.30 8.74 2.47
CA GLU A 254 5.10 9.55 2.54
C GLU A 254 3.91 8.74 2.07
N CYS A 255 2.75 9.03 2.67
CA CYS A 255 1.50 8.42 2.25
C CYS A 255 0.39 9.46 2.22
N THR A 256 -0.42 9.44 1.15
CA THR A 256 -1.55 10.37 0.99
C THR A 256 -2.85 9.79 1.56
N GLY A 257 -2.87 8.49 1.86
CA GLY A 257 -4.05 7.78 2.33
C GLY A 257 -3.85 6.27 2.25
N LEU A 258 -4.42 5.58 3.24
CA LEU A 258 -4.59 4.14 3.26
C LEU A 258 -6.07 3.84 3.45
N TYR A 259 -6.56 2.87 2.68
CA TYR A 259 -7.93 2.40 2.69
C TYR A 259 -7.91 0.88 2.73
N LEU A 260 -8.76 0.31 3.57
CA LEU A 260 -9.05 -1.11 3.57
C LEU A 260 -10.56 -1.29 3.74
N GLU A 261 -11.14 -2.19 2.98
CA GLU A 261 -12.55 -2.53 3.05
C GLU A 261 -12.69 -4.04 3.05
N THR A 262 -13.48 -4.56 4.00
CA THR A 262 -13.93 -5.95 4.01
C THR A 262 -15.44 -6.01 3.80
N ASP A 263 -15.89 -7.08 3.15
CA ASP A 263 -17.31 -7.34 2.92
C ASP A 263 -18.04 -7.75 4.22
N PHE A 264 -17.29 -8.13 5.26
CA PHE A 264 -17.80 -8.63 6.55
C PHE A 264 -17.05 -8.01 7.73
#